data_AF-A0AAN1XUM7-F1
#
_entry.id   AF-A0AAN1XUM7-F1
#
_cell.length_a   1.000
_cell.length_b   1.000
_cell.length_c   1.000
_cell.angle_alpha   90.00
_cell.angle_beta   90.00
_cell.angle_gamma   90.00
#
_symmetry.space_group_name_H-M   'P 1'
#
loop_
_entity.id
_entity.type
_entity.pdbx_description
1 polymer ?
#
loop_
_entity_poly.entity_id
_entity_poly.type
_entity_poly.pdbx_seq_one_letter_code
_entity_poly.pdbx_strand_id
1 'polypeptide(L)'
;MEETGELRLFPLNTVLFPGAVLNLHVFEERYRRMIAECLDANEAFGVVLIREGQEAGDPDVTPHEIGTTAEISEVTPLPAGRYYISTTGKRRFRIERIVRRDPYLVARVEYLNDADVDDDEERACELTHRVLGEFREYMKLLVAFSGNASDLDIPHDPTDASYVVGDALQVADALKQRLLELRTAEARLAAELSFLRKLLPQLRSLLERKKAQDSIMRDDAPGGEFRTHQEKYFGKHFSMN
;
A
#
# COMPACT_ATOMS: atom_id res chain seq x y z
N MET A 1 13.05 21.24 -17.85
CA MET A 1 13.07 20.59 -19.19
C MET A 1 12.50 19.22 -18.96
N GLU A 2 11.35 18.91 -19.55
CA GLU A 2 10.63 17.66 -19.30
C GLU A 2 11.49 16.47 -19.77
N GLU A 3 11.90 15.62 -18.82
CA GLU A 3 12.67 14.41 -19.11
C GLU A 3 11.71 13.37 -19.68
N THR A 4 11.93 12.97 -20.94
CA THR A 4 11.13 11.93 -21.60
C THR A 4 11.97 10.69 -21.85
N GLY A 5 11.35 9.51 -21.73
CA GLY A 5 12.02 8.23 -21.91
C GLY A 5 11.08 7.12 -22.39
N GLU A 6 11.64 6.00 -22.84
CA GLU A 6 10.89 4.78 -23.06
C GLU A 6 10.95 3.91 -21.79
N LEU A 7 9.79 3.51 -21.29
CA LEU A 7 9.66 2.79 -20.03
C LEU A 7 8.84 1.51 -20.24
N ARG A 8 9.39 0.39 -19.74
CA ARG A 8 8.69 -0.90 -19.66
C ARG A 8 7.65 -0.81 -18.55
N LEU A 9 6.41 -1.18 -18.82
CA LEU A 9 5.31 -1.05 -17.86
C LEU A 9 4.86 -2.41 -17.33
N PHE A 10 4.57 -2.45 -16.04
CA PHE A 10 3.94 -3.54 -15.31
C PHE A 10 2.56 -3.08 -14.82
N PRO A 11 1.48 -3.41 -15.56
CA PRO A 11 0.11 -3.20 -15.11
C PRO A 11 -0.22 -4.11 -13.93
N LEU A 12 -0.68 -3.53 -12.82
CA LEU A 12 -1.07 -4.23 -11.60
C LEU A 12 -2.43 -3.75 -11.09
N ASN A 13 -3.07 -4.53 -10.21
CA ASN A 13 -4.24 -4.08 -9.45
C ASN A 13 -3.87 -3.25 -8.21
N THR A 14 -2.70 -2.61 -8.19
CA THR A 14 -2.27 -1.79 -7.06
C THR A 14 -1.52 -0.53 -7.50
N VAL A 15 -1.62 0.51 -6.68
CA VAL A 15 -0.91 1.77 -6.86
C VAL A 15 0.40 1.74 -6.07
N LEU A 16 1.51 2.08 -6.74
CA LEU A 16 2.81 2.30 -6.10
C LEU A 16 3.05 3.80 -5.91
N PHE A 17 3.24 4.24 -4.67
CA PHE A 17 3.67 5.62 -4.38
C PHE A 17 5.21 5.74 -4.39
N PRO A 18 5.76 6.93 -4.70
CA PRO A 18 7.16 7.23 -4.44
C PRO A 18 7.54 6.93 -2.98
N GLY A 19 8.71 6.31 -2.77
CA GLY A 19 9.19 5.88 -1.45
C GLY A 19 8.59 4.57 -0.95
N ALA A 20 7.43 4.15 -1.43
CA ALA A 20 6.78 2.91 -0.99
C ALA A 20 7.51 1.66 -1.54
N VAL A 21 7.42 0.58 -0.78
CA VAL A 21 8.02 -0.72 -1.13
C VAL A 21 6.94 -1.64 -1.70
N LEU A 22 7.21 -2.25 -2.85
CA LEU A 22 6.34 -3.23 -3.47
C LEU A 22 7.08 -4.55 -3.70
N ASN A 23 6.56 -5.60 -3.08
CA ASN A 23 7.07 -6.96 -3.22
C ASN A 23 6.21 -7.73 -4.23
N LEU A 24 6.85 -8.35 -5.23
CA LEU A 24 6.17 -9.02 -6.33
C LEU A 24 6.66 -10.46 -6.47
N HIS A 25 5.71 -11.36 -6.73
CA HIS A 25 6.00 -12.71 -7.23
C HIS A 25 5.85 -12.71 -8.75
N VAL A 26 6.95 -12.71 -9.47
CA VAL A 26 6.97 -12.67 -10.93
C VAL A 26 7.06 -14.08 -11.48
N PHE A 27 5.94 -14.59 -12.01
CA PHE A 27 5.86 -15.94 -12.56
C PHE A 27 5.52 -15.99 -14.06
N GLU A 28 4.80 -14.99 -14.59
CA GLU A 28 4.47 -14.93 -16.02
C GLU A 28 5.70 -14.71 -16.89
N GLU A 29 5.81 -15.48 -18.00
CA GLU A 29 6.97 -15.45 -18.89
C GLU A 29 7.30 -14.06 -19.43
N ARG A 30 6.28 -13.30 -19.84
CA ARG A 30 6.47 -11.92 -20.32
C ARG A 30 7.13 -11.01 -19.29
N TYR A 31 6.72 -11.10 -18.03
CA TYR A 31 7.27 -10.27 -16.97
C TYR A 31 8.59 -10.81 -16.44
N ARG A 32 8.81 -12.14 -16.45
CA ARG A 32 10.15 -12.70 -16.20
C ARG A 32 11.18 -12.14 -17.17
N ARG A 33 10.82 -12.06 -18.46
CA ARG A 33 11.67 -11.44 -19.48
C ARG A 33 11.87 -9.94 -19.23
N MET A 34 10.79 -9.20 -18.94
CA MET A 34 10.89 -7.77 -18.63
C MET A 34 11.85 -7.50 -17.46
N ILE A 35 11.72 -8.25 -16.37
CA ILE A 35 12.56 -8.08 -15.18
C ILE A 35 14.01 -8.44 -15.47
N ALA A 36 14.27 -9.52 -16.23
CA ALA A 36 15.65 -9.84 -16.66
C ALA A 36 16.27 -8.71 -17.48
N GLU A 37 15.53 -8.13 -18.44
CA GLU A 37 16.00 -7.01 -19.24
C GLU A 37 16.24 -5.73 -18.40
N CYS A 38 15.40 -5.47 -17.38
CA CYS A 38 15.63 -4.37 -16.44
C CYS A 38 16.88 -4.58 -15.59
N LEU A 39 17.12 -5.80 -15.11
CA LEU A 39 18.30 -6.14 -14.31
C LEU A 39 19.59 -6.01 -15.12
N ASP A 40 19.59 -6.51 -16.36
CA ASP A 40 20.75 -6.43 -17.26
C ASP A 40 21.10 -4.98 -17.63
N ALA A 41 20.10 -4.12 -17.80
CA ALA A 41 20.29 -2.71 -18.12
C ALA A 41 20.48 -1.82 -16.88
N ASN A 42 20.27 -2.36 -15.67
CA ASN A 42 20.18 -1.60 -14.41
C ASN A 42 19.17 -0.43 -14.51
N GLU A 43 18.00 -0.73 -15.07
CA GLU A 43 16.92 0.23 -15.32
C GLU A 43 15.69 -0.06 -14.45
N ALA A 44 14.98 0.99 -14.06
CA ALA A 44 13.67 0.87 -13.44
C ALA A 44 12.60 0.48 -14.47
N PHE A 45 11.51 -0.12 -14.01
CA PHE A 45 10.28 -0.28 -14.79
C PHE A 45 9.16 0.59 -14.22
N GLY A 46 8.07 0.79 -14.96
CA GLY A 46 6.91 1.56 -14.50
C GLY A 46 5.84 0.66 -13.92
N VAL A 47 5.36 0.95 -12.72
CA VAL A 47 4.14 0.34 -12.16
C VAL A 47 2.96 1.24 -12.47
N VAL A 48 1.89 0.67 -13.02
CA VAL A 48 0.67 1.39 -13.39
C VAL A 48 -0.55 0.61 -12.92
N LEU A 49 -1.55 1.32 -12.38
CA LEU A 49 -2.82 0.70 -12.03
C LEU A 49 -3.58 0.33 -13.30
N ILE A 50 -4.19 -0.85 -13.32
CA ILE A 50 -5.07 -1.28 -14.41
C ILE A 50 -6.38 -0.50 -14.35
N ARG A 51 -6.75 0.14 -15.46
CA ARG A 51 -8.03 0.83 -15.64
C ARG A 51 -9.08 -0.12 -16.21
N GLU A 52 -8.70 -0.90 -17.23
CA GLU A 52 -9.54 -1.90 -17.89
C GLU A 52 -8.72 -3.15 -18.24
N GLY A 53 -9.33 -4.33 -18.18
CA GLY A 53 -8.66 -5.62 -18.43
C GLY A 53 -8.28 -6.35 -17.15
N GLN A 54 -7.36 -7.32 -17.27
CA GLN A 54 -6.84 -8.14 -16.16
C GLN A 54 -5.31 -8.11 -16.07
N GLU A 55 -4.78 -8.24 -14.85
CA GLU A 55 -3.33 -8.20 -14.56
C GLU A 55 -2.56 -9.33 -15.25
N ALA A 56 -3.15 -10.53 -15.25
CA ALA A 56 -2.53 -11.72 -15.77
C ALA A 56 -3.11 -12.11 -17.13
N GLY A 57 -2.24 -12.21 -18.15
CA GLY A 57 -2.57 -12.76 -19.46
C GLY A 57 -3.43 -11.90 -20.40
N ASP A 58 -3.77 -10.66 -20.03
CA ASP A 58 -4.55 -9.77 -20.90
C ASP A 58 -3.63 -8.94 -21.83
N PRO A 59 -3.72 -9.09 -23.17
CA PRO A 59 -2.98 -8.26 -24.13
C PRO A 59 -3.62 -6.87 -24.34
N ASP A 60 -4.90 -6.72 -24.02
CA ASP A 60 -5.71 -5.52 -24.23
C ASP A 60 -5.81 -4.68 -22.95
N VAL A 61 -5.06 -5.04 -21.90
CA VAL A 61 -4.96 -4.28 -20.65
C VAL A 61 -4.70 -2.81 -20.94
N THR A 62 -5.50 -1.97 -20.31
CA THR A 62 -5.42 -0.51 -20.43
C THR A 62 -5.05 0.05 -19.07
N PRO A 63 -3.85 0.62 -18.90
CA PRO A 63 -3.43 1.21 -17.64
C PRO A 63 -4.02 2.62 -17.45
N HIS A 64 -4.00 3.10 -16.22
CA HIS A 64 -4.06 4.53 -15.93
C HIS A 64 -2.85 5.26 -16.53
N GLU A 65 -3.02 6.54 -16.84
CA GLU A 65 -1.99 7.36 -17.50
C GLU A 65 -0.84 7.73 -16.56
N ILE A 66 -1.08 7.79 -15.25
CA ILE A 66 -0.08 8.13 -14.25
C ILE A 66 0.33 6.87 -13.48
N GLY A 67 1.65 6.64 -13.42
CA GLY A 67 2.27 5.56 -12.66
C GLY A 67 3.53 6.02 -11.95
N THR A 68 4.23 5.06 -11.35
CA THR A 68 5.46 5.30 -10.59
C THR A 68 6.55 4.33 -11.04
N THR A 69 7.77 4.83 -11.26
CA THR A 69 8.92 3.97 -11.54
C THR A 69 9.26 3.14 -10.31
N ALA A 70 9.49 1.84 -10.50
CA ALA A 70 9.93 0.89 -9.51
C ALA A 70 11.39 0.51 -9.78
N GLU A 71 12.28 0.87 -8.86
CA GLU A 71 13.65 0.36 -8.84
C GLU A 71 13.69 -0.97 -8.11
N ILE A 72 14.36 -1.96 -8.69
CA ILE A 72 14.50 -3.28 -8.06
C ILE A 72 15.59 -3.19 -6.99
N SER A 73 15.21 -3.36 -5.73
CA SER A 73 16.12 -3.33 -4.60
C SER A 73 16.68 -4.71 -4.26
N GLU A 74 15.86 -5.75 -4.37
CA GLU A 74 16.24 -7.13 -4.07
C GLU A 74 15.63 -8.12 -5.06
N VAL A 75 16.37 -9.17 -5.38
CA VAL A 75 15.93 -10.26 -6.26
C VAL A 75 16.24 -11.60 -5.62
N THR A 76 15.21 -12.42 -5.45
CA THR A 76 15.31 -13.81 -5.01
C THR A 76 14.84 -14.72 -6.14
N PRO A 77 15.75 -15.42 -6.84
CA PRO A 77 15.37 -16.37 -7.87
C PRO A 77 14.68 -17.59 -7.27
N LEU A 78 13.71 -18.14 -8.00
CA LEU A 78 12.92 -19.31 -7.64
C LEU A 78 13.02 -20.40 -8.71
N PRO A 79 12.66 -21.66 -8.39
CA PRO A 79 12.56 -22.72 -9.38
C PRO A 79 11.65 -22.35 -10.56
N ALA A 80 11.96 -22.90 -11.74
CA ALA A 80 11.32 -22.61 -13.02
C ALA A 80 11.48 -21.15 -13.50
N GLY A 81 12.55 -20.47 -13.06
CA GLY A 81 12.91 -19.13 -13.54
C GLY A 81 12.02 -18.01 -13.00
N ARG A 82 11.21 -18.28 -11.97
CA ARG A 82 10.37 -17.27 -11.31
C ARG A 82 11.23 -16.39 -10.39
N TYR A 83 10.70 -15.24 -9.98
CA TYR A 83 11.37 -14.34 -9.05
C TYR A 83 10.43 -13.90 -7.94
N TYR A 84 10.95 -13.79 -6.72
CA TYR A 84 10.46 -12.78 -5.79
C TYR A 84 11.35 -11.55 -5.95
N ILE A 85 10.74 -10.39 -6.14
CA ILE A 85 11.47 -9.11 -6.17
C ILE A 85 10.92 -8.17 -5.11
N SER A 86 11.80 -7.39 -4.51
CA SER A 86 11.45 -6.19 -3.76
C SER A 86 11.79 -4.98 -4.62
N THR A 87 10.90 -3.99 -4.61
CA THR A 87 11.07 -2.77 -5.39
C THR A 87 10.72 -1.55 -4.56
N THR A 88 11.29 -0.40 -4.91
CA THR A 88 10.97 0.89 -4.30
C THR A 88 10.49 1.88 -5.35
N GLY A 89 9.34 2.50 -5.10
CA GLY A 89 8.82 3.58 -5.93
C GLY A 89 9.74 4.80 -5.90
N LYS A 90 10.01 5.43 -7.05
CA LYS A 90 10.90 6.60 -7.14
C LYS A 90 10.23 7.83 -7.73
N ARG A 91 9.94 7.82 -9.03
CA ARG A 91 9.45 8.99 -9.76
C ARG A 91 8.08 8.70 -10.34
N ARG A 92 7.17 9.66 -10.22
CA ARG A 92 5.91 9.62 -10.97
C ARG A 92 6.19 9.88 -12.45
N PHE A 93 5.38 9.30 -13.31
CA PHE A 93 5.45 9.55 -14.75
C PHE A 93 4.04 9.57 -15.35
N ARG A 94 3.90 10.25 -16.49
CA ARG A 94 2.73 10.22 -17.36
C ARG A 94 3.04 9.44 -18.62
N ILE A 95 2.16 8.52 -18.99
CA ILE A 95 2.18 7.85 -20.29
C ILE A 95 1.77 8.86 -21.35
N GLU A 96 2.66 9.16 -22.29
CA GLU A 96 2.32 9.95 -23.48
C GLU A 96 1.68 9.05 -24.54
N ARG A 97 2.27 7.88 -24.78
CA ARG A 97 1.77 6.88 -25.74
C ARG A 97 2.37 5.50 -25.50
N ILE A 98 1.58 4.46 -25.77
CA ILE A 98 2.08 3.08 -25.85
C ILE A 98 2.85 2.91 -27.17
N VAL A 99 4.10 2.48 -27.07
CA VAL A 99 5.01 2.24 -28.21
C VAL A 99 4.96 0.77 -28.62
N ARG A 100 4.82 -0.14 -27.66
CA ARG A 100 4.80 -1.58 -27.88
C ARG A 100 3.90 -2.27 -26.85
N ARG A 101 3.17 -3.31 -27.25
CA ARG A 101 2.34 -4.14 -26.35
C ARG A 101 2.93 -5.52 -26.05
N ASP A 102 3.56 -6.13 -27.05
CA ASP A 102 4.18 -7.45 -26.92
C ASP A 102 5.71 -7.40 -26.75
N PRO A 103 6.31 -8.24 -25.91
CA PRO A 103 5.66 -9.22 -25.01
C PRO A 103 5.06 -8.60 -23.75
N TYR A 104 5.41 -7.35 -23.46
CA TYR A 104 4.89 -6.54 -22.35
C TYR A 104 4.81 -5.07 -22.83
N LEU A 105 4.05 -4.25 -22.10
CA LEU A 105 3.84 -2.85 -22.46
C LEU A 105 5.15 -2.05 -22.39
N VAL A 106 5.43 -1.25 -23.42
CA VAL A 106 6.44 -0.19 -23.40
C VAL A 106 5.77 1.09 -23.83
N ALA A 107 6.00 2.15 -23.06
CA ALA A 107 5.43 3.46 -23.30
C ALA A 107 6.52 4.51 -23.41
N ARG A 108 6.25 5.54 -24.21
CA ARG A 108 6.95 6.81 -24.06
C ARG A 108 6.30 7.54 -22.88
N VAL A 109 7.12 8.00 -21.95
CA VAL A 109 6.68 8.64 -20.72
C VAL A 109 7.34 9.99 -20.51
N GLU A 110 6.64 10.85 -19.80
CA GLU A 110 7.10 12.13 -19.27
C GLU A 110 7.25 11.98 -17.75
N TYR A 111 8.43 12.24 -17.19
CA TYR A 111 8.61 12.20 -15.74
C TYR A 111 8.00 13.43 -15.07
N LEU A 112 7.28 13.22 -13.98
CA LEU A 112 6.60 14.25 -13.23
C LEU A 112 7.38 14.57 -11.96
N ASN A 113 7.69 15.85 -11.78
CA ASN A 113 8.30 16.37 -10.56
C ASN A 113 7.39 17.43 -9.93
N ASP A 114 7.13 17.29 -8.65
CA ASP A 114 6.31 18.24 -7.88
C ASP A 114 6.97 19.62 -7.82
N ALA A 115 8.32 19.66 -7.84
CA ALA A 115 9.06 20.92 -7.85
C ALA A 115 8.89 21.72 -9.16
N ASP A 116 8.34 21.12 -10.22
CA ASP A 116 8.07 21.81 -11.49
C ASP A 116 6.69 22.51 -11.51
N VAL A 117 5.93 22.45 -10.41
CA VAL A 117 4.59 23.04 -10.29
C VAL A 117 4.59 24.03 -9.13
N ASP A 118 3.98 25.20 -9.33
CA ASP A 118 3.76 26.16 -8.24
C ASP A 118 2.92 25.49 -7.15
N ASP A 119 3.55 25.21 -6.01
CA ASP A 119 2.92 24.69 -4.81
C ASP A 119 2.85 25.78 -3.74
N ASP A 120 1.76 25.79 -2.97
CA ASP A 120 1.65 26.69 -1.81
C ASP A 120 2.37 26.03 -0.63
N GLU A 121 3.69 26.24 -0.54
CA GLU A 121 4.56 25.60 0.46
C GLU A 121 4.10 25.84 1.90
N GLU A 122 3.65 27.07 2.21
CA GLU A 122 3.15 27.41 3.54
C GLU A 122 1.88 26.62 3.85
N ARG A 123 0.96 26.55 2.89
CA ARG A 123 -0.27 25.77 3.05
C ARG A 123 0.00 24.27 3.12
N ALA A 124 0.92 23.75 2.31
CA ALA A 124 1.35 22.35 2.33
C ALA A 124 1.89 22.00 3.72
N CYS A 125 2.75 22.84 4.29
CA CYS A 125 3.28 22.66 5.65
C CYS A 125 2.17 22.65 6.71
N GLU A 126 1.19 23.58 6.65
CA GLU A 126 0.04 23.58 7.56
C GLU A 126 -0.78 22.28 7.43
N LEU A 127 -1.05 21.86 6.20
CA LEU A 127 -1.81 20.65 5.92
C LEU A 127 -1.08 19.40 6.41
N THR A 128 0.24 19.30 6.25
CA THR A 128 1.04 18.19 6.79
C THR A 128 0.78 18.01 8.28
N HIS A 129 0.91 19.06 9.09
CA HIS A 129 0.66 18.96 10.54
C HIS A 129 -0.75 18.45 10.87
N ARG A 130 -1.75 18.89 10.10
CA ARG A 130 -3.15 18.50 10.30
C ARG A 130 -3.40 17.05 9.87
N VAL A 131 -2.88 16.64 8.72
CA VAL A 131 -2.96 15.27 8.20
C VAL A 131 -2.29 14.32 9.18
N LEU A 132 -1.08 14.60 9.66
CA LEU A 132 -0.36 13.76 10.63
C LEU A 132 -1.11 13.63 11.97
N GLY A 133 -1.88 14.64 12.37
CA GLY A 133 -2.79 14.55 13.52
C GLY A 133 -3.87 13.50 13.33
N GLU A 134 -4.64 13.61 12.25
CA GLU A 134 -5.74 12.69 11.92
C GLU A 134 -5.23 11.28 11.56
N PHE A 135 -4.09 11.21 10.87
CA PHE A 135 -3.49 9.95 10.44
C PHE A 135 -2.96 9.12 11.62
N ARG A 136 -2.37 9.77 12.64
CA ARG A 136 -2.00 9.06 13.89
C ARG A 136 -3.21 8.44 14.58
N GLU A 137 -4.35 9.12 14.58
CA GLU A 137 -5.59 8.55 15.11
C GLU A 137 -6.09 7.40 14.24
N TYR A 138 -6.04 7.55 12.92
CA TYR A 138 -6.39 6.49 11.98
C TYR A 138 -5.58 5.21 12.23
N MET A 139 -4.25 5.34 12.37
CA MET A 139 -3.37 4.24 12.71
C MET A 139 -3.74 3.59 14.04
N LYS A 140 -3.98 4.38 15.11
CA LYS A 140 -4.44 3.84 16.40
C LYS A 140 -5.71 2.99 16.27
N LEU A 141 -6.67 3.45 15.46
CA LEU A 141 -7.90 2.70 15.21
C LEU A 141 -7.62 1.41 14.45
N LEU A 142 -6.75 1.42 13.43
CA LEU A 142 -6.35 0.21 12.72
C LEU A 142 -5.67 -0.82 13.64
N VAL A 143 -4.79 -0.37 14.54
CA VAL A 143 -4.18 -1.25 15.55
C VAL A 143 -5.26 -1.84 16.46
N ALA A 144 -6.23 -1.05 16.89
CA ALA A 144 -7.34 -1.54 17.73
C ALA A 144 -8.23 -2.57 17.00
N PHE A 145 -8.34 -2.51 15.67
CA PHE A 145 -9.08 -3.50 14.89
C PHE A 145 -8.31 -4.80 14.63
N SER A 146 -7.03 -4.67 14.24
CA SER A 146 -6.21 -5.78 13.71
C SER A 146 -5.27 -6.39 14.75
N GLY A 147 -4.97 -5.67 15.83
CA GLY A 147 -3.95 -6.06 16.81
C GLY A 147 -2.50 -5.85 16.34
N ASN A 148 -2.29 -5.43 15.09
CA ASN A 148 -0.97 -5.22 14.53
C ASN A 148 -0.59 -3.75 14.63
N ALA A 149 0.46 -3.47 15.39
CA ALA A 149 1.10 -2.16 15.37
C ALA A 149 2.05 -2.09 14.17
N SER A 150 1.92 -1.01 13.40
CA SER A 150 2.91 -0.65 12.38
C SER A 150 3.51 0.68 12.82
N ASP A 151 4.79 0.66 13.18
CA ASP A 151 5.57 1.87 13.36
C ASP A 151 5.90 2.41 11.96
N LEU A 152 5.06 3.34 11.50
CA LEU A 152 5.32 4.08 10.28
C LEU A 152 6.01 5.38 10.66
N ASP A 153 7.25 5.53 10.24
CA ASP A 153 7.94 6.82 10.31
C ASP A 153 7.43 7.69 9.18
N ILE A 154 6.83 8.84 9.53
CA ILE A 154 6.24 9.73 8.54
C ILE A 154 7.13 10.96 8.44
N PRO A 155 7.69 11.23 7.25
CA PRO A 155 8.51 12.41 7.01
C PRO A 155 7.78 13.72 7.34
N HIS A 156 8.55 14.75 7.65
CA HIS A 156 8.02 16.11 7.84
C HIS A 156 7.88 16.88 6.53
N ASP A 157 8.64 16.49 5.49
CA ASP A 157 8.51 17.08 4.16
C ASP A 157 7.09 16.85 3.61
N PRO A 158 6.38 17.90 3.14
CA PRO A 158 5.01 17.76 2.67
C PRO A 158 4.83 16.76 1.51
N THR A 159 5.79 16.70 0.59
CA THR A 159 5.71 15.80 -0.57
C THR A 159 5.84 14.36 -0.10
N ASP A 160 6.88 14.05 0.66
CA ASP A 160 7.11 12.70 1.16
C ASP A 160 6.00 12.25 2.13
N ALA A 161 5.53 13.15 3.00
CA ALA A 161 4.42 12.87 3.91
C ALA A 161 3.15 12.49 3.14
N SER A 162 2.83 13.21 2.07
CA SER A 162 1.65 12.90 1.23
C SER A 162 1.75 11.51 0.59
N TYR A 163 2.93 11.11 0.12
CA TYR A 163 3.12 9.78 -0.47
C TYR A 163 3.02 8.66 0.57
N VAL A 164 3.64 8.83 1.74
CA VAL A 164 3.58 7.86 2.84
C VAL A 164 2.15 7.70 3.36
N VAL A 165 1.42 8.81 3.55
CA VAL A 165 0.02 8.77 3.97
C VAL A 165 -0.85 8.11 2.90
N GLY A 166 -0.70 8.52 1.63
CA GLY A 166 -1.44 7.94 0.50
C GLY A 166 -1.26 6.43 0.36
N ASP A 167 -0.04 5.92 0.55
CA ASP A 167 0.27 4.49 0.52
C ASP A 167 -0.39 3.73 1.69
N ALA A 168 -0.29 4.29 2.90
CA ALA A 168 -0.74 3.63 4.12
C ALA A 168 -2.27 3.60 4.31
N LEU A 169 -3.04 4.38 3.54
CA LEU A 169 -4.50 4.32 3.55
C LEU A 169 -5.01 2.96 3.07
N GLN A 170 -5.77 2.26 3.91
CA GLN A 170 -6.46 1.00 3.55
C GLN A 170 -7.77 1.30 2.81
N VAL A 171 -7.64 1.73 1.56
CA VAL A 171 -8.75 2.15 0.68
C VAL A 171 -8.62 1.52 -0.69
N ALA A 172 -9.69 1.60 -1.49
CA ALA A 172 -9.65 1.11 -2.87
C ALA A 172 -8.56 1.83 -3.69
N ASP A 173 -7.86 1.09 -4.54
CA ASP A 173 -6.79 1.62 -5.40
C ASP A 173 -7.27 2.75 -6.33
N ALA A 174 -8.54 2.78 -6.72
CA ALA A 174 -9.11 3.90 -7.47
C ALA A 174 -9.01 5.24 -6.72
N LEU A 175 -9.07 5.23 -5.38
CA LEU A 175 -8.85 6.43 -4.57
C LEU A 175 -7.35 6.75 -4.45
N LYS A 176 -6.51 5.73 -4.24
CA LYS A 176 -5.04 5.90 -4.22
C LYS A 176 -4.54 6.48 -5.55
N GLN A 177 -5.09 6.03 -6.66
CA GLN A 177 -4.76 6.50 -7.99
C GLN A 177 -5.09 7.99 -8.15
N ARG A 178 -6.26 8.42 -7.66
CA ARG A 178 -6.60 9.86 -7.64
C ARG A 178 -5.60 10.69 -6.83
N LEU A 179 -5.12 10.17 -5.70
CA LEU A 179 -4.08 10.84 -4.92
C LEU A 179 -2.76 10.89 -5.69
N LEU A 180 -2.34 9.79 -6.33
CA LEU A 180 -1.13 9.73 -7.15
C LEU A 180 -1.18 10.71 -8.33
N GLU A 181 -2.36 10.98 -8.90
CA GLU A 181 -2.55 11.89 -10.04
C GLU A 181 -2.49 13.38 -9.67
N LEU A 182 -2.66 13.75 -8.39
CA LEU A 182 -2.58 15.14 -7.94
C LEU A 182 -1.14 15.66 -7.98
N ARG A 183 -0.92 16.78 -8.66
CA ARG A 183 0.43 17.23 -9.01
C ARG A 183 1.22 17.86 -7.87
N THR A 184 0.55 18.44 -6.87
CA THR A 184 1.19 19.14 -5.75
C THR A 184 0.98 18.42 -4.42
N ALA A 185 1.87 18.67 -3.46
CA ALA A 185 1.74 18.12 -2.12
C ALA A 185 0.54 18.74 -1.40
N GLU A 186 0.31 20.05 -1.56
CA GLU A 186 -0.87 20.74 -1.02
C GLU A 186 -2.17 20.03 -1.41
N ALA A 187 -2.35 19.75 -2.70
CA ALA A 187 -3.59 19.14 -3.20
C ALA A 187 -3.78 17.71 -2.66
N ARG A 188 -2.70 16.91 -2.61
CA ARG A 188 -2.74 15.56 -2.04
C ARG A 188 -3.10 15.59 -0.55
N LEU A 189 -2.39 16.39 0.24
CA LEU A 189 -2.63 16.52 1.67
C LEU A 189 -4.03 17.06 1.98
N ALA A 190 -4.55 18.00 1.19
CA ALA A 190 -5.91 18.50 1.32
C ALA A 190 -6.95 17.38 1.06
N ALA A 191 -6.75 16.57 0.02
CA ALA A 191 -7.60 15.44 -0.30
C ALA A 191 -7.56 14.35 0.78
N GLU A 192 -6.35 13.99 1.26
CA GLU A 192 -6.13 13.06 2.36
C GLU A 192 -6.80 13.52 3.65
N LEU A 193 -6.65 14.80 4.02
CA LEU A 193 -7.27 15.37 5.20
C LEU A 193 -8.80 15.30 5.13
N SER A 194 -9.36 15.66 3.97
CA SER A 194 -10.80 15.57 3.71
C SER A 194 -11.31 14.15 3.83
N PHE A 195 -10.52 13.19 3.33
CA PHE A 195 -10.84 11.77 3.42
C PHE A 195 -10.78 11.25 4.86
N LEU A 196 -9.67 11.48 5.57
CA LEU A 196 -9.47 11.05 6.95
C LEU A 196 -10.60 11.57 7.87
N ARG A 197 -10.98 12.84 7.73
CA ARG A 197 -12.06 13.45 8.51
C ARG A 197 -13.43 12.80 8.29
N LYS A 198 -13.67 12.24 7.09
CA LYS A 198 -14.90 11.49 6.79
C LYS A 198 -14.82 10.06 7.29
N LEU A 199 -13.65 9.44 7.24
CA LEU A 199 -13.44 8.03 7.58
C LEU A 199 -13.38 7.80 9.11
N LEU A 200 -12.66 8.64 9.84
CA LEU A 200 -12.42 8.47 11.28
C LEU A 200 -13.70 8.31 12.11
N PRO A 201 -14.77 9.11 11.94
CA PRO A 201 -16.01 8.91 12.67
C PRO A 201 -16.65 7.54 12.42
N GLN A 202 -16.54 7.02 11.19
CA GLN A 202 -17.09 5.72 10.82
C GLN A 202 -16.32 4.59 11.49
N LEU A 203 -14.98 4.64 11.46
CA LEU A 203 -14.12 3.66 12.13
C LEU A 203 -14.33 3.64 13.64
N ARG A 204 -14.46 4.81 14.26
CA ARG A 204 -14.81 4.93 15.69
C ARG A 204 -16.14 4.25 15.99
N SER A 205 -17.18 4.56 15.21
CA SER A 205 -18.50 3.93 15.40
C SER A 205 -18.46 2.41 15.23
N LEU A 206 -17.68 1.89 14.27
CA LEU A 206 -17.53 0.45 14.07
C LEU A 206 -16.80 -0.20 15.24
N LEU A 207 -15.77 0.45 15.78
CA LEU A 207 -14.98 -0.08 16.90
C LEU A 207 -15.84 -0.16 18.17
N GLU A 208 -16.64 0.87 18.44
CA GLU A 208 -17.56 0.87 19.59
C GLU A 208 -18.63 -0.22 19.48
N ARG A 209 -19.16 -0.48 18.27
CA ARG A 209 -20.08 -1.60 18.04
C ARG A 209 -19.41 -2.96 18.27
N LYS A 210 -18.18 -3.13 17.80
CA LYS A 210 -17.38 -4.35 18.02
C LYS A 210 -17.16 -4.60 19.50
N LYS A 211 -16.74 -3.58 20.26
CA LYS A 211 -16.57 -3.67 21.72
C LYS A 211 -17.87 -4.06 22.44
N ALA A 212 -19.00 -3.47 22.05
CA ALA A 212 -20.30 -3.78 22.64
C ALA A 212 -20.75 -5.22 22.33
N GLN A 213 -20.49 -5.73 21.12
CA GLN A 213 -20.74 -7.13 20.77
C GLN A 213 -19.85 -8.08 21.55
N ASP A 214 -18.56 -7.77 21.68
CA ASP A 214 -17.59 -8.56 22.44
C ASP A 214 -17.93 -8.60 23.94
N SER A 215 -18.48 -7.53 24.52
CA SER A 215 -18.93 -7.52 25.92
C SER A 215 -20.18 -8.38 26.13
N ILE A 216 -21.17 -8.30 25.23
CA ILE A 216 -22.39 -9.12 25.31
C ILE A 216 -22.04 -10.61 25.21
N MET A 217 -21.15 -11.00 24.29
CA MET A 217 -20.72 -12.41 24.16
C MET A 217 -19.93 -12.91 25.37
N ARG A 218 -19.23 -12.04 26.12
CA ARG A 218 -18.53 -12.41 27.36
C ARG A 218 -19.48 -12.56 28.53
N ASP A 219 -20.53 -11.74 28.60
CA ASP A 219 -21.54 -11.81 29.67
C ASP A 219 -22.51 -13.00 29.47
N ASP A 220 -22.75 -13.42 28.24
CA ASP A 220 -23.56 -14.62 27.89
C ASP A 220 -22.76 -15.94 27.91
N ALA A 221 -21.45 -15.90 28.21
CA ALA A 221 -20.68 -17.13 28.41
C ALA A 221 -21.18 -17.82 29.69
N PRO A 222 -21.68 -19.08 29.64
CA PRO A 222 -22.17 -19.75 30.84
C PRO A 222 -21.03 -19.86 31.85
N GLY A 223 -21.15 -19.10 32.94
CA GLY A 223 -20.26 -19.14 34.08
C GLY A 223 -20.11 -20.58 34.56
N GLY A 224 -18.88 -21.06 34.58
CA GLY A 224 -18.55 -22.42 34.98
C GLY A 224 -18.90 -22.70 36.44
N GLU A 225 -20.12 -23.19 36.67
CA GLU A 225 -20.42 -24.11 37.78
C GLU A 225 -20.13 -25.56 37.33
N PHE A 226 -18.87 -25.89 37.10
CA PHE A 226 -18.40 -27.28 37.13
C PHE A 226 -17.01 -27.34 37.76
N ARG A 227 -16.91 -26.88 39.01
CA ARG A 227 -15.80 -27.17 39.91
C ARG A 227 -16.36 -27.69 41.23
N THR A 228 -16.85 -28.93 41.23
CA THR A 228 -16.93 -29.80 42.42
C THR A 228 -17.44 -31.17 42.00
N HIS A 229 -16.53 -32.10 41.70
CA HIS A 229 -16.60 -33.54 42.02
C HIS A 229 -15.65 -34.36 41.14
N GLN A 230 -14.34 -34.28 41.40
CA GLN A 230 -13.45 -35.43 41.15
C GLN A 230 -12.18 -35.44 42.02
N GLU A 231 -12.26 -34.90 43.24
CA GLU A 231 -11.28 -35.16 44.33
C GLU A 231 -11.88 -36.11 45.38
N LYS A 232 -12.53 -37.20 44.94
CA LYS A 232 -13.05 -38.24 45.84
C LYS A 232 -12.57 -39.67 45.55
N TYR A 233 -11.62 -39.85 44.64
CA TYR A 233 -10.96 -41.15 44.48
C TYR A 233 -9.46 -40.93 44.40
N PHE A 234 -8.75 -41.53 45.36
CA PHE A 234 -7.29 -41.54 45.53
C PHE A 234 -6.62 -40.36 46.26
N GLY A 235 -6.97 -40.22 47.54
CA GLY A 235 -5.97 -39.97 48.57
C GLY A 235 -5.95 -41.12 49.58
N LYS A 236 -4.87 -41.93 49.57
CA LYS A 236 -4.21 -42.64 50.69
C LYS A 236 -3.63 -43.99 50.27
N HIS A 237 -2.30 -44.04 50.14
CA HIS A 237 -1.37 -45.02 50.72
C HIS A 237 -0.09 -45.09 49.88
N PHE A 238 1.00 -44.41 50.29
CA PHE A 238 2.18 -45.05 50.89
C PHE A 238 3.28 -44.01 51.17
N SER A 239 4.02 -44.28 52.25
CA SER A 239 5.00 -43.44 52.94
C SER A 239 6.41 -43.57 52.36
N MET A 240 7.25 -42.57 52.66
CA MET A 240 8.72 -42.53 52.56
C MET A 240 9.43 -43.89 52.76
N ASN A 241 10.29 -44.28 51.82
CA ASN A 241 11.76 -44.20 51.92
C ASN A 241 12.40 -44.71 50.62
#